data_AF-A0A158EL98-F1
#
_entry.id   AF-A0A158EL98-F1
#
_cell.length_a   1.000
_cell.length_b   1.000
_cell.length_c   1.000
_cell.angle_alpha   90.00
_cell.angle_beta   90.00
_cell.angle_gamma   90.00
#
_symmetry.space_group_name_H-M   'P 1'
#
loop_
_entity.id
_entity.type
_entity.pdbx_description
1 polymer ?
#
loop_
_entity_poly.entity_id
_entity_poly.type
_entity_poly.pdbx_seq_one_letter_code
_entity_poly.pdbx_strand_id
1 'polypeptide(L)'
;MDQCADRVATLTGVLEHIGTLDATEQLTLLDAILRFDRSTSEAEKTGVFSGVLNKIGSFDKAIQPSAWEKMLQHFKILPGNAQTTAFDDLLKQIDTLDAMVKQGALNRLQSYIVPLLPESERLSASARIQKHQYQG
;
A
#
# COMPACT_ATOMS: atom_id res chain seq x y z
N MET A 1 -12.86 22.94 -12.17
CA MET A 1 -11.80 22.61 -11.20
C MET A 1 -12.12 21.24 -10.67
N ASP A 2 -11.24 20.28 -10.93
CA ASP A 2 -11.46 18.89 -10.60
C ASP A 2 -11.02 18.67 -9.15
N GLN A 3 -11.96 18.83 -8.22
CA GLN A 3 -11.72 18.79 -6.77
C GLN A 3 -11.03 17.48 -6.32
N CYS A 4 -11.18 16.42 -7.10
CA CYS A 4 -10.48 15.14 -6.94
C CYS A 4 -8.96 15.29 -7.18
N ALA A 5 -8.57 15.88 -8.32
CA ALA A 5 -7.16 16.06 -8.67
C ALA A 5 -6.44 16.98 -7.67
N ASP A 6 -7.10 18.04 -7.20
CA ASP A 6 -6.54 18.97 -6.22
C ASP A 6 -6.29 18.30 -4.85
N ARG A 7 -7.18 17.40 -4.41
CA ARG A 7 -7.02 16.67 -3.15
C ARG A 7 -5.92 15.63 -3.21
N VAL A 8 -5.83 14.87 -4.30
CA VAL A 8 -4.74 13.91 -4.51
C VAL A 8 -3.40 14.65 -4.59
N ALA A 9 -3.31 15.75 -5.34
CA ALA A 9 -2.09 16.56 -5.41
C ALA A 9 -1.68 17.13 -4.05
N THR A 10 -2.63 17.61 -3.24
CA THR A 10 -2.37 18.08 -1.88
C THR A 10 -1.82 16.96 -1.00
N LEU A 11 -2.42 15.77 -1.06
CA LEU A 11 -1.93 14.60 -0.33
C LEU A 11 -0.55 14.17 -0.82
N THR A 12 -0.27 14.25 -2.13
CA THR A 12 1.07 14.00 -2.68
C THR A 12 2.09 14.98 -2.10
N GLY A 13 1.78 16.27 -2.02
CA GLY A 13 2.67 17.26 -1.40
C GLY A 13 2.91 16.98 0.09
N VAL A 14 1.88 16.59 0.85
CA VAL A 14 2.04 16.17 2.25
C VAL A 14 2.94 14.93 2.36
N LEU A 15 2.76 13.97 1.45
CA LEU A 15 3.54 12.75 1.36
C LEU A 15 4.99 12.99 0.92
N GLU A 16 5.33 14.13 0.30
CA GLU A 16 6.73 14.46 0.01
C GLU A 16 7.55 14.74 1.27
N HIS A 17 6.90 15.25 2.32
CA HIS A 17 7.55 15.58 3.59
C HIS A 17 7.54 14.44 4.61
N ILE A 18 6.82 13.34 4.34
CA ILE A 18 6.70 12.25 5.32
C ILE A 18 8.06 11.63 5.70
N GLY A 19 8.99 11.53 4.75
CA GLY A 19 10.32 10.98 4.98
C GLY A 19 11.21 11.86 5.87
N THR A 20 10.83 13.12 6.12
CA THR A 20 11.57 14.02 7.03
C THR A 20 11.02 14.00 8.46
N LEU A 21 9.90 13.32 8.68
CA LEU A 21 9.28 13.15 9.99
C LEU A 21 9.94 11.99 10.75
N ASP A 22 9.80 11.99 12.08
CA ASP A 22 10.24 10.84 12.86
C ASP A 22 9.32 9.61 12.64
N ALA A 23 9.79 8.44 13.08
CA ALA A 23 9.08 7.17 12.95
C ALA A 23 7.63 7.18 13.50
N THR A 24 7.38 7.89 14.60
CA THR A 24 6.05 7.96 15.24
C THR A 24 5.15 8.90 14.44
N GLU A 25 5.69 10.04 14.01
CA GLU A 25 5.00 11.02 13.18
C GLU A 25 4.64 10.44 11.80
N GLN A 26 5.54 9.66 11.18
CA GLN A 26 5.30 8.94 9.92
C GLN A 26 4.09 8.02 10.02
N LEU A 27 3.99 7.21 11.09
CA LEU A 27 2.85 6.32 11.32
C LEU A 27 1.56 7.07 11.63
N THR A 28 1.65 8.17 12.38
CA THR A 28 0.50 9.01 12.74
C THR A 28 -0.09 9.69 11.50
N LEU A 29 0.78 10.24 10.65
CA LEU A 29 0.39 10.86 9.39
C LEU A 29 -0.24 9.83 8.45
N LEU A 30 0.35 8.63 8.36
CA LEU A 30 -0.23 7.52 7.59
C LEU A 30 -1.66 7.20 8.06
N ASP A 31 -1.89 7.07 9.37
CA ASP A 31 -3.24 6.83 9.90
C ASP A 31 -4.22 7.95 9.56
N ALA A 32 -3.78 9.22 9.62
CA ALA A 32 -4.61 10.35 9.25
C ALA A 32 -5.01 10.32 7.77
N ILE A 33 -4.06 10.01 6.88
CA ILE A 33 -4.30 9.89 5.43
C ILE A 33 -5.28 8.75 5.13
N LEU A 34 -5.05 7.57 5.69
CA LEU A 34 -5.92 6.41 5.45
C LEU A 34 -7.33 6.61 6.01
N ARG A 35 -7.49 7.36 7.11
CA ARG A 35 -8.81 7.75 7.64
C ARG A 35 -9.51 8.75 6.72
N PHE A 36 -8.79 9.76 6.23
CA PHE A 36 -9.34 10.73 5.29
C PHE A 36 -9.83 10.05 4.01
N ASP A 37 -9.06 9.08 3.50
CA ASP A 37 -9.37 8.34 2.28
C ASP A 37 -10.62 7.44 2.37
N ARG A 38 -11.12 7.15 3.58
CA ARG A 38 -12.42 6.46 3.73
C ARG A 38 -13.60 7.29 3.25
N SER A 39 -13.44 8.61 3.15
CA SER A 39 -14.48 9.57 2.77
C SER A 39 -14.37 10.07 1.32
N THR A 40 -13.48 9.48 0.52
CA THR A 40 -13.18 9.89 -0.85
C THR A 40 -13.87 8.98 -1.88
N SER A 41 -13.93 9.44 -3.14
CA SER A 41 -14.41 8.68 -4.30
C SER A 41 -13.48 7.51 -4.63
N GLU A 42 -13.98 6.56 -5.42
CA GLU A 42 -13.22 5.36 -5.81
C GLU A 42 -11.89 5.68 -6.51
N ALA A 43 -11.87 6.69 -7.39
CA ALA A 43 -10.65 7.11 -8.09
C ALA A 43 -9.63 7.76 -7.15
N GLU A 44 -10.09 8.55 -6.18
CA GLU A 44 -9.24 9.16 -5.15
C GLU A 44 -8.58 8.07 -4.28
N LYS A 45 -9.33 7.04 -3.87
CA LYS A 45 -8.79 5.92 -3.07
C LYS A 45 -7.62 5.21 -3.73
N THR A 46 -7.73 4.95 -5.03
CA THR A 46 -6.64 4.35 -5.81
C THR A 46 -5.41 5.25 -5.85
N GLY A 47 -5.60 6.55 -6.12
CA GLY A 47 -4.51 7.52 -6.17
C GLY A 47 -3.80 7.68 -4.82
N VAL A 48 -4.57 7.77 -3.74
CA VAL A 48 -4.04 7.87 -2.37
C VAL A 48 -3.27 6.60 -2.00
N PHE A 49 -3.83 5.42 -2.29
CA PHE A 49 -3.16 4.16 -2.02
C PHE A 49 -1.80 4.08 -2.72
N SER A 50 -1.74 4.31 -4.03
CA SER A 50 -0.48 4.25 -4.79
C SER A 50 0.51 5.32 -4.34
N GLY A 51 0.04 6.53 -4.03
CA GLY A 51 0.89 7.62 -3.52
C GLY A 51 1.53 7.29 -2.18
N VAL A 52 0.73 6.81 -1.22
CA VAL A 52 1.21 6.38 0.10
C VAL A 52 2.16 5.21 -0.03
N LEU A 53 1.79 4.20 -0.84
CA LEU A 53 2.60 3.01 -1.07
C LEU A 53 4.00 3.41 -1.52
N ASN A 54 4.12 4.24 -2.55
CA ASN A 54 5.41 4.70 -3.07
C ASN A 54 6.30 5.38 -2.01
N LYS A 55 5.73 5.97 -0.96
CA LYS A 55 6.50 6.60 0.12
C LYS A 55 6.93 5.66 1.23
N ILE A 56 6.27 4.53 1.43
CA ILE A 56 6.65 3.58 2.49
C ILE A 56 8.09 3.09 2.34
N GLY A 57 8.59 2.95 1.11
CA GLY A 57 10.00 2.61 0.88
C GLY A 57 11.00 3.64 1.42
N SER A 58 10.57 4.88 1.64
CA SER A 58 11.37 5.95 2.24
C SER A 58 11.17 6.13 3.75
N PHE A 59 10.28 5.36 4.37
CA PHE A 59 10.07 5.40 5.82
C PHE A 59 11.26 4.77 6.55
N ASP A 60 11.41 5.10 7.83
CA ASP A 60 12.37 4.43 8.70
C ASP A 60 12.13 2.92 8.69
N LYS A 61 13.19 2.13 8.52
CA LYS A 61 13.12 0.66 8.42
C LYS A 61 12.41 0.03 9.62
N ALA A 62 12.53 0.62 10.81
CA ALA A 62 11.88 0.12 12.02
C ALA A 62 10.35 0.19 11.94
N ILE A 63 9.79 1.13 11.17
CA ILE A 63 8.33 1.30 11.05
C ILE A 63 7.74 0.82 9.73
N GLN A 64 8.58 0.53 8.72
CA GLN A 64 8.12 -0.03 7.45
C GLN A 64 7.16 -1.23 7.62
N PRO A 65 7.40 -2.21 8.53
CA PRO A 65 6.45 -3.30 8.77
C PRO A 65 5.06 -2.81 9.22
N SER A 66 5.03 -1.84 10.13
CA SER A 66 3.78 -1.27 10.66
C SER A 66 3.06 -0.43 9.60
N ALA A 67 3.79 0.32 8.79
CA ALA A 67 3.23 1.06 7.66
C ALA A 67 2.62 0.12 6.62
N TRP A 68 3.32 -0.98 6.31
CA TRP A 68 2.80 -2.04 5.45
C TRP A 68 1.52 -2.67 5.99
N GLU A 69 1.46 -2.95 7.29
CA GLU A 69 0.25 -3.48 7.91
C GLU A 69 -0.97 -2.59 7.68
N LYS A 70 -0.79 -1.28 7.86
CA LYS A 70 -1.86 -0.30 7.65
C LYS A 70 -2.30 -0.26 6.18
N MET A 71 -1.38 -0.35 5.23
CA MET A 71 -1.71 -0.43 3.81
C MET A 71 -2.51 -1.68 3.45
N LEU A 72 -2.14 -2.83 3.99
CA LEU A 72 -2.88 -4.07 3.76
C LEU A 72 -4.30 -3.99 4.34
N GLN A 73 -4.48 -3.34 5.49
CA GLN A 73 -5.81 -3.09 6.04
C GLN A 73 -6.63 -2.11 5.19
N HIS A 74 -5.98 -1.18 4.51
CA HIS A 74 -6.62 -0.22 3.62
C HIS A 74 -7.01 -0.82 2.27
N PHE A 75 -6.27 -1.83 1.81
CA PHE A 75 -6.55 -2.53 0.55
C PHE A 75 -8.02 -2.97 0.42
N LYS A 76 -8.62 -3.45 1.52
CA LYS A 76 -10.01 -3.93 1.54
C LYS A 76 -11.07 -2.86 1.18
N ILE A 77 -10.71 -1.57 1.31
CA ILE A 77 -11.63 -0.48 1.01
C ILE A 77 -11.47 0.04 -0.43
N LEU A 78 -10.48 -0.48 -1.17
CA LEU A 78 -10.30 -0.17 -2.58
C LEU A 78 -11.44 -0.79 -3.41
N PRO A 79 -11.88 -0.10 -4.47
CA PRO A 79 -12.86 -0.66 -5.39
C PRO A 79 -12.28 -1.90 -6.10
N GLY A 80 -13.12 -2.88 -6.41
CA GLY A 80 -12.68 -4.19 -6.91
C GLY A 80 -11.83 -4.11 -8.19
N ASN A 81 -12.10 -3.15 -9.07
CA ASN A 81 -11.30 -2.90 -10.28
C ASN A 81 -9.89 -2.36 -9.98
N ALA A 82 -9.68 -1.69 -8.84
CA ALA A 82 -8.39 -1.16 -8.42
C ALA A 82 -7.57 -2.15 -7.58
N GLN A 83 -8.21 -3.17 -6.99
CA GLN A 83 -7.54 -4.15 -6.13
C GLN A 83 -6.44 -4.92 -6.88
N THR A 84 -6.67 -5.29 -8.15
CA THR A 84 -5.64 -5.98 -8.95
C THR A 84 -4.41 -5.09 -9.19
N THR A 85 -4.62 -3.83 -9.57
CA THR A 85 -3.52 -2.86 -9.75
C THR A 85 -2.80 -2.57 -8.44
N ALA A 86 -3.54 -2.38 -7.35
CA ALA A 86 -2.96 -2.18 -6.03
C ALA A 86 -2.16 -3.39 -5.54
N PHE A 87 -2.59 -4.61 -5.87
CA PHE A 87 -1.84 -5.83 -5.59
C PHE A 87 -0.53 -5.86 -6.38
N ASP A 88 -0.56 -5.49 -7.66
CA ASP A 88 0.65 -5.42 -8.49
C ASP A 88 1.66 -4.41 -7.93
N ASP A 89 1.19 -3.26 -7.49
CA ASP A 89 2.03 -2.22 -6.90
C ASP A 89 2.62 -2.66 -5.56
N LEU A 90 1.82 -3.31 -4.69
CA LEU A 90 2.30 -3.92 -3.44
C LEU A 90 3.40 -4.95 -3.75
N LEU A 91 3.16 -5.83 -4.71
CA LEU A 91 4.10 -6.89 -5.06
C LEU A 91 5.43 -6.32 -5.57
N LYS A 92 5.40 -5.29 -6.41
CA LYS A 92 6.61 -4.59 -6.87
C LYS A 92 7.36 -3.92 -5.71
N GLN A 93 6.64 -3.28 -4.79
CA GLN A 93 7.28 -2.62 -3.66
C GLN A 93 7.98 -3.62 -2.74
N ILE A 94 7.46 -4.85 -2.62
CA ILE A 94 8.02 -5.87 -1.74
C ILE A 94 9.50 -6.18 -2.03
N ASP A 95 9.95 -5.99 -3.27
CA ASP A 95 11.35 -6.18 -3.67
C ASP A 95 12.28 -5.05 -3.19
N THR A 96 11.71 -3.91 -2.78
CA THR A 96 12.45 -2.79 -2.19
C THR A 96 12.59 -2.89 -0.67
N LEU A 97 11.90 -3.86 -0.05
CA LEU A 97 11.94 -4.08 1.39
C LEU A 97 13.13 -4.93 1.80
N ASP A 98 13.58 -4.73 3.04
CA ASP A 98 14.55 -5.60 3.69
C ASP A 98 14.03 -7.06 3.76
N ALA A 99 14.94 -8.04 3.69
CA ALA A 99 14.60 -9.47 3.63
C ALA A 99 13.66 -9.92 4.77
N MET A 100 13.87 -9.41 6.00
CA MET A 100 13.03 -9.76 7.14
C MET A 100 11.60 -9.23 6.99
N VAL A 101 11.44 -8.01 6.47
CA VAL A 101 10.14 -7.38 6.23
C VAL A 101 9.45 -7.99 5.03
N LYS A 102 10.22 -8.28 3.96
CA LYS A 102 9.75 -8.90 2.73
C LYS A 102 9.03 -10.22 2.98
N GLN A 103 9.60 -11.11 3.79
CA GLN A 103 8.99 -12.42 4.06
C GLN A 103 7.65 -12.27 4.83
N GLY A 104 7.60 -11.37 5.83
CA GLY A 104 6.38 -11.04 6.54
C GLY A 104 5.31 -10.45 5.62
N ALA A 105 5.71 -9.54 4.73
CA ALA A 105 4.82 -8.90 3.76
C ALA A 105 4.27 -9.92 2.74
N LEU A 106 5.10 -10.82 2.19
CA LEU A 106 4.67 -11.86 1.25
C LEU A 106 3.64 -12.81 1.88
N ASN A 107 3.86 -13.24 3.13
CA ASN A 107 2.91 -14.08 3.86
C ASN A 107 1.57 -13.38 4.09
N ARG A 108 1.59 -12.06 4.34
CA ARG A 108 0.37 -11.27 4.49
C ARG A 108 -0.34 -11.03 3.17
N LEU A 109 0.38 -10.82 2.06
CA LEU A 109 -0.24 -10.78 0.73
C LEU A 109 -1.00 -12.08 0.44
N GLN A 110 -0.38 -13.23 0.74
CA GLN A 110 -0.99 -14.54 0.50
C GLN A 110 -2.23 -14.77 1.35
N SER A 111 -2.20 -14.39 2.63
CA SER A 111 -3.28 -14.70 3.57
C SER A 111 -4.40 -13.66 3.62
N TYR A 112 -4.09 -12.37 3.40
CA TYR A 112 -5.06 -11.27 3.54
C TYR A 112 -5.47 -10.63 2.21
N ILE A 113 -4.58 -10.56 1.23
CA ILE A 113 -4.87 -9.84 -0.03
C ILE A 113 -5.42 -10.77 -1.09
N VAL A 114 -4.81 -11.93 -1.31
CA VAL A 114 -5.29 -12.90 -2.32
C VAL A 114 -6.78 -13.22 -2.17
N PRO A 115 -7.34 -13.47 -0.97
CA PRO A 115 -8.77 -13.74 -0.84
C PRO A 115 -9.68 -12.57 -1.24
N LEU A 116 -9.17 -11.33 -1.15
CA LEU A 116 -9.91 -10.11 -1.50
C LEU A 116 -9.93 -9.85 -3.01
N LEU A 117 -8.96 -10.38 -3.75
CA LEU A 117 -8.90 -10.24 -5.20
C LEU A 117 -10.09 -10.93 -5.90
N PRO A 118 -10.43 -10.49 -7.12
CA PRO A 118 -11.36 -11.22 -7.99
C PRO A 118 -10.93 -12.67 -8.16
N GLU A 119 -11.88 -13.60 -8.17
CA GLU A 119 -11.61 -15.05 -8.19
C GLU A 119 -10.68 -15.46 -9.33
N SER A 120 -10.85 -14.87 -10.52
CA SER A 120 -10.00 -15.10 -11.70
C SER A 120 -8.53 -14.75 -11.48
N GLU A 121 -8.23 -13.81 -10.57
CA GLU A 121 -6.88 -13.31 -10.32
C GLU A 121 -6.17 -14.06 -9.19
N ARG A 122 -6.90 -14.74 -8.30
CA ARG A 122 -6.35 -15.32 -7.05
C ARG A 122 -5.24 -16.35 -7.30
N LEU A 123 -5.43 -17.21 -8.30
CA LEU A 123 -4.46 -18.25 -8.64
C LEU A 123 -3.16 -17.63 -9.18
N SER A 124 -3.29 -16.68 -10.10
CA SER A 124 -2.16 -15.93 -10.67
C SER A 124 -1.42 -15.14 -9.58
N ALA A 125 -2.16 -14.43 -8.72
CA ALA A 125 -1.59 -13.69 -7.60
C ALA A 125 -0.79 -14.59 -6.65
N SER A 126 -1.34 -15.75 -6.28
CA SER A 126 -0.65 -16.72 -5.42
C SER A 126 0.64 -17.25 -6.05
N ALA A 127 0.60 -17.61 -7.34
CA ALA A 127 1.78 -18.08 -8.06
C ALA A 127 2.88 -17.02 -8.13
N ARG A 128 2.50 -15.74 -8.30
CA ARG A 128 3.43 -14.61 -8.31
C ARG A 128 4.07 -14.36 -6.95
N ILE A 129 3.30 -14.47 -5.86
CA ILE A 129 3.84 -14.39 -4.48
C ILE A 129 4.84 -15.52 -4.24
N GLN A 130 4.48 -16.76 -4.58
CA GLN A 130 5.37 -17.91 -4.43
C GLN A 130 6.69 -17.71 -5.18
N LYS A 131 6.63 -17.21 -6.41
CA LYS A 131 7.83 -16.89 -7.19
C LYS A 131 8.76 -15.94 -6.43
N HIS A 132 8.24 -14.90 -5.77
CA HIS A 132 9.05 -13.97 -4.99
C HIS A 132 9.56 -14.54 -3.66
N GLN A 133 8.92 -15.58 -3.12
CA GLN A 133 9.42 -16.31 -1.94
C GLN A 133 10.64 -17.19 -2.27
N TYR A 134 10.71 -17.74 -3.48
CA TYR A 134 11.81 -18.62 -3.92
C TYR A 134 12.96 -17.90 -4.64
N GLN A 135 12.86 -16.57 -4.84
CA GLN A 135 13.89 -15.74 -5.47
C GLN A 135 14.79 -15.01 -4.45
N GLY A 136 14.76 -15.40 -3.17
CA GLY A 136 15.59 -14.85 -2.10
C GLY A 136 16.90 -15.60 -1.90
#